data_AF-A0A4Q3TV63-F1
#
_entry.id   AF-A0A4Q3TV63-F1
#
_cell.length_a   1.000
_cell.length_b   1.000
_cell.length_c   1.000
_cell.angle_alpha   90.00
_cell.angle_beta   90.00
_cell.angle_gamma   90.00
#
_symmetry.space_group_name_H-M   'P 1'
#
loop_
_entity.id
_entity.type
_entity.pdbx_description
1 polymer ?
#
loop_
_entity_poly.entity_id
_entity_poly.type
_entity_poly.pdbx_seq_one_letter_code
_entity_poly.pdbx_strand_id
1 'polypeptide(L)' 'MSVDNNLRELFGVDERPEAFDQVSITVASPEIIRSWSKGEVKNPETINYRTFKPEKGGLFCERIFGPTR' A
#
# COMPACT_ATOMS: atom_id res chain seq x y z
N MET A 1 24.55 3.10 20.82
CA MET A 1 23.38 2.90 19.93
C MET A 1 22.16 2.49 20.76
N SER A 2 21.68 3.35 21.67
CA SER A 2 20.39 3.11 22.39
C SER A 2 19.84 4.35 23.13
N VAL A 3 20.44 5.54 22.94
CA VAL A 3 19.93 6.76 23.60
C VAL A 3 19.01 7.52 22.65
N ASP A 4 19.27 7.46 21.35
CA ASP A 4 18.53 8.19 20.32
C ASP A 4 17.09 7.70 20.13
N ASN A 5 16.85 6.38 20.30
CA ASN A 5 15.50 5.81 20.22
C ASN A 5 14.64 6.21 21.42
N ASN A 6 15.21 6.21 22.63
CA ASN A 6 14.51 6.62 23.86
C ASN A 6 14.18 8.13 23.87
N LEU A 7 14.95 8.95 23.15
CA LEU A 7 14.74 10.39 23.07
C LEU A 7 13.52 10.76 22.19
N ARG A 8 13.27 9.99 21.12
CA ARG A 8 12.12 10.19 20.23
C ARG A 8 10.79 9.87 20.90
N GLU A 9 10.76 8.80 21.70
CA GLU A 9 9.58 8.40 22.48
C GLU A 9 9.28 9.40 23.62
N LEU A 10 10.31 9.98 24.24
CA LEU A 10 10.16 10.97 25.33
C LEU A 10 9.62 12.32 24.86
N PHE A 11 9.96 12.75 23.63
CA PHE A 11 9.49 14.02 23.06
C PHE A 11 8.18 13.92 22.28
N GLY A 12 7.51 12.76 22.30
CA GLY A 12 6.20 12.60 21.67
C GLY A 12 6.19 13.09 20.22
N VAL A 13 7.30 12.86 19.49
CA VAL A 13 7.38 13.12 18.05
C VAL A 13 6.53 12.05 17.37
N ASP A 14 5.23 12.19 17.55
CA ASP A 14 4.21 11.54 16.78
C ASP A 14 4.51 11.98 15.34
N GLU A 15 5.00 11.08 14.50
CA GLU A 15 5.17 11.30 13.05
C GLU A 15 3.79 11.41 12.39
N ARG A 16 2.94 12.29 12.93
CA ARG A 16 1.73 12.74 12.28
C ARG A 16 2.22 13.49 11.05
N PRO A 17 1.86 13.05 9.84
CA PRO A 17 2.20 13.80 8.65
C PRO A 17 1.69 15.23 8.86
N GLU A 18 2.58 16.21 8.64
CA GLU A 18 2.20 17.62 8.67
C GLU A 18 0.94 17.80 7.81
N ALA A 19 -0.02 18.55 8.34
CA ALA A 19 -1.25 18.81 7.61
C ALA A 19 -0.91 19.54 6.31
N PHE A 20 -1.45 19.07 5.19
CA PHE A 20 -1.24 19.72 3.90
C PHE A 20 -2.16 20.95 3.78
N ASP A 21 -1.59 22.12 3.50
CA ASP A 21 -2.33 23.38 3.31
C ASP A 21 -2.97 23.52 1.91
N GLN A 22 -2.52 22.72 0.94
CA GLN A 22 -3.00 22.78 -0.45
C GLN A 22 -2.98 21.40 -1.12
N VAL A 23 -3.90 21.18 -2.06
CA VAL A 23 -3.98 19.99 -2.93
C VAL A 23 -3.98 20.43 -4.40
N SER A 24 -3.33 19.65 -5.27
CA SER A 24 -3.33 19.86 -6.73
C SER A 24 -3.70 18.58 -7.47
N ILE A 25 -4.13 18.72 -8.73
CA ILE A 25 -4.49 17.61 -9.62
C ILE A 25 -3.70 17.72 -10.93
N THR A 26 -3.13 16.61 -11.39
CA THR A 26 -2.36 16.52 -12.62
C THR A 26 -2.60 15.18 -13.32
N VAL A 27 -2.23 15.08 -14.60
CA VAL A 27 -2.27 13.83 -15.34
C VAL A 27 -1.07 12.97 -14.94
N ALA A 28 -1.32 11.73 -14.54
CA ALA A 28 -0.27 10.77 -14.20
C ALA A 28 0.37 10.16 -15.46
N SER A 29 1.70 10.08 -15.49
CA SER A 29 2.42 9.37 -16.55
C SER A 29 2.37 7.84 -16.35
N PRO A 30 2.65 7.03 -17.38
CA PRO A 30 2.75 5.59 -17.24
C PRO A 30 3.74 5.12 -16.16
N GLU A 31 4.84 5.86 -15.97
CA GLU A 31 5.86 5.59 -14.94
C GLU A 31 5.29 5.83 -13.54
N ILE A 32 4.54 6.92 -13.36
CA ILE A 32 3.87 7.24 -12.10
C ILE A 32 2.85 6.16 -11.74
N ILE A 33 2.01 5.75 -12.69
CA ILE A 33 1.01 4.69 -12.47
C ILE A 33 1.68 3.39 -12.05
N ARG A 34 2.79 3.01 -12.71
CA ARG A 34 3.59 1.83 -12.34
C ARG A 34 4.22 1.96 -10.95
N SER A 35 4.63 3.16 -10.55
CA SER A 35 5.22 3.39 -9.22
C SER A 35 4.22 3.23 -8.08
N TRP A 36 2.94 3.54 -8.31
CA TRP A 36 1.87 3.32 -7.34
C TRP A 36 1.50 1.85 -7.20
N SER A 37 1.56 1.12 -8.32
CA SER A 37 1.23 -0.29 -8.35
C SER A 37 2.20 -1.13 -7.51
N LYS A 38 1.66 -2.14 -6.82
CA LYS A 38 2.42 -3.15 -6.08
C LYS A 38 2.51 -4.49 -6.82
N GLY A 39 1.94 -4.56 -8.02
CA GLY A 39 1.98 -5.74 -8.88
C GLY A 39 0.97 -5.68 -10.02
N GLU A 40 1.13 -6.57 -11.00
CA GLU A 40 0.30 -6.62 -12.19
C GLU A 40 -0.76 -7.73 -12.08
N VAL A 41 -2.03 -7.38 -12.31
CA VAL A 41 -3.11 -8.35 -12.47
C VAL A 41 -3.06 -8.90 -13.89
N LYS A 42 -3.00 -10.22 -14.02
CA LYS A 42 -2.88 -10.91 -15.32
C LYS A 42 -4.16 -11.62 -15.74
N ASN A 43 -5.02 -11.94 -14.77
CA ASN A 43 -6.24 -12.70 -14.99
C ASN A 43 -7.46 -11.92 -14.44
N PRO A 44 -8.65 -12.04 -15.06
CA PRO A 44 -9.87 -11.40 -14.58
C PRO A 44 -10.49 -12.11 -13.36
N GLU A 45 -9.96 -13.27 -12.97
CA GLU A 45 -10.50 -14.09 -11.89
C GLU A 45 -10.44 -13.37 -10.54
N THR A 46 -11.42 -13.64 -9.70
CA THR A 46 -11.59 -12.96 -8.41
C THR A 46 -11.23 -13.88 -7.25
N ILE A 47 -12.22 -14.64 -6.77
CA ILE A 47 -12.12 -15.58 -5.68
C ILE A 47 -12.61 -16.95 -6.14
N ASN A 48 -12.00 -17.99 -5.59
CA ASN A 48 -12.42 -19.35 -5.85
C ASN A 48 -13.81 -19.61 -5.23
N TYR A 49 -14.76 -20.11 -6.03
CA TYR A 49 -16.14 -20.31 -5.57
C TYR A 49 -16.28 -21.31 -4.41
N ARG A 50 -15.34 -22.27 -4.28
CA ARG A 50 -15.43 -23.34 -3.26
C ARG A 50 -14.61 -23.01 -2.01
N THR A 51 -13.41 -22.49 -2.19
CA THR A 51 -12.49 -22.24 -1.08
C THR A 51 -12.55 -20.82 -0.56
N PHE A 52 -13.19 -19.91 -1.30
CA PHE A 52 -13.23 -18.46 -1.04
C PHE A 52 -11.84 -17.82 -0.94
N LYS A 53 -10.81 -18.49 -1.46
CA LYS A 53 -9.45 -17.96 -1.53
C LYS A 53 -9.29 -17.09 -2.78
N PRO A 54 -8.55 -15.98 -2.70
CA PRO A 54 -8.23 -15.19 -3.88
C PRO A 54 -7.43 -15.99 -4.92
N GLU A 55 -7.76 -15.76 -6.20
CA GLU A 55 -7.05 -16.41 -7.30
C GLU A 55 -5.68 -15.76 -7.56
N LYS A 56 -4.67 -16.58 -7.83
CA LYS A 56 -3.29 -16.09 -8.03
C LYS A 56 -3.19 -15.28 -9.34
N GLY A 57 -2.73 -14.03 -9.22
CA GLY A 57 -2.68 -13.09 -10.35
C GLY A 57 -4.04 -12.54 -10.78
N GLY A 58 -5.10 -12.85 -10.00
CA GLY A 58 -6.44 -12.30 -10.16
C GLY A 58 -6.62 -10.96 -9.45
N LEU A 59 -7.84 -10.42 -9.52
CA LEU A 59 -8.21 -9.09 -9.02
C LEU A 59 -8.05 -8.93 -7.50
N PHE A 60 -8.04 -10.03 -6.74
CA PHE A 60 -7.87 -10.02 -5.28
C PHE A 60 -6.55 -10.66 -4.82
N CYS A 61 -5.57 -10.81 -5.71
CA CYS A 61 -4.34 -11.55 -5.39
C CYS A 61 -3.59 -10.93 -4.20
N GLU A 62 -3.37 -11.73 -3.16
CA GLU A 62 -2.69 -11.32 -1.92
C GLU A 62 -1.25 -10.82 -2.14
N ARG A 63 -0.60 -11.27 -3.22
CA ARG A 63 0.74 -10.79 -3.59
C ARG A 63 0.76 -9.34 -4.07
N ILE A 64 -0.36 -8.85 -4.59
CA ILE A 64 -0.48 -7.49 -5.11
C ILE A 64 -1.06 -6.59 -4.03
N PHE A 65 -2.11 -7.03 -3.35
CA PHE A 65 -2.91 -6.19 -2.46
C PHE A 65 -2.67 -6.44 -0.96
N GLY A 66 -1.90 -7.46 -0.61
CA GLY A 66 -1.61 -7.82 0.78
C GLY A 66 -2.44 -9.01 1.30
N PRO A 67 -2.08 -9.55 2.47
CA PRO A 67 -2.76 -10.71 3.05
C PRO A 67 -4.20 -10.36 3.46
N THR A 68 -5.09 -11.35 3.44
CA THR A 68 -6.49 -11.17 3.85
C THR A 68 -6.68 -11.23 5.38
N ARG A 69 -5.63 -11.60 6.15
CA ARG A 69 -5.62 -11.69 7.62
C ARG A 69 -4.27 -11.30 8.19
#